data_AF-A0A3D1CFF7-F1
#
_entry.id   AF-A0A3D1CFF7-F1
#
_cell.length_a   1.000
_cell.length_b   1.000
_cell.length_c   1.000
_cell.angle_alpha   90.00
_cell.angle_beta   90.00
_cell.angle_gamma   90.00
#
_symmetry.space_group_name_H-M   'P 1'
#
loop_
_entity.id
_entity.type
_entity.pdbx_description
1 polymer ?
#
loop_
_entity_poly.entity_id
_entity_poly.type
_entity_poly.pdbx_seq_one_letter_code
_entity_poly.pdbx_strand_id
1 'polypeptide(L)'
;SLLSGLPPSTIEMAEQMAKREGEEGWLFTLDFPSYMPVMSYADNRELREEMYTAFATKASDQGPNAGKWDNTEVMLDILNLRHQLA
;
A
#
# COMPACT_ATOMS: atom_id res chain seq x y z
N SER A 1 -16.54 0.93 13.47
CA SER A 1 -16.60 -0.03 12.36
C SER A 1 -15.20 -0.13 11.75
N LEU A 2 -14.95 -1.03 10.78
CA LEU A 2 -13.63 -1.08 10.11
C LEU A 2 -13.27 0.27 9.46
N LEU A 3 -14.26 0.95 8.87
CA LEU A 3 -14.09 2.18 8.09
C LEU A 3 -14.43 3.47 8.86
N SER A 4 -14.55 3.43 10.19
CA SER A 4 -14.86 4.65 10.95
C SER A 4 -13.74 5.68 10.87
N GLY A 5 -14.11 6.96 10.87
CA GLY A 5 -13.19 8.09 10.76
C GLY A 5 -12.83 8.47 9.32
N LEU A 6 -12.95 7.55 8.36
CA LEU A 6 -12.67 7.83 6.96
C LEU A 6 -13.63 8.88 6.37
N PRO A 7 -13.13 9.81 5.53
CA PRO A 7 -13.98 10.71 4.78
C PRO A 7 -14.95 9.92 3.89
N PRO A 8 -16.22 10.34 3.75
CA PRO A 8 -17.19 9.67 2.89
C PRO A 8 -16.70 9.49 1.44
N SER A 9 -16.00 10.49 0.91
CA SER A 9 -15.39 10.44 -0.44
C SER A 9 -14.36 9.32 -0.59
N THR A 10 -13.63 8.98 0.47
CA THR A 10 -12.67 7.87 0.46
C THR A 10 -13.38 6.53 0.39
N ILE A 11 -14.49 6.38 1.14
CA ILE A 11 -15.31 5.17 1.14
C ILE A 11 -15.97 4.99 -0.24
N GLU A 12 -16.57 6.05 -0.80
CA GLU A 12 -17.18 6.04 -2.14
C GLU A 12 -16.16 5.66 -3.23
N MET A 13 -14.95 6.22 -3.16
CA MET A 13 -13.88 5.86 -4.10
C MET A 13 -13.51 4.37 -3.99
N ALA A 14 -13.39 3.83 -2.77
CA ALA A 14 -13.08 2.42 -2.55
C ALA A 14 -14.21 1.49 -3.04
N GLU A 15 -15.49 1.86 -2.89
CA GLU A 15 -16.62 1.12 -3.48
C GLU A 15 -16.58 1.13 -5.02
N GLN A 16 -16.33 2.31 -5.61
CA GLN A 16 -16.20 2.43 -7.06
C GLN A 16 -15.06 1.58 -7.61
N MET A 17 -13.94 1.52 -6.89
CA MET A 17 -12.81 0.66 -7.24
C MET A 17 -13.17 -0.83 -7.14
N ALA A 18 -13.84 -1.26 -6.08
CA ALA A 18 -14.30 -2.65 -5.94
C ALA A 18 -15.20 -3.03 -7.12
N LYS A 19 -16.22 -2.20 -7.40
CA LYS A 19 -17.14 -2.41 -8.52
C LYS A 19 -16.43 -2.47 -9.87
N ARG A 20 -15.42 -1.64 -10.09
CA ARG A 20 -14.63 -1.62 -11.32
C ARG A 20 -13.85 -2.93 -11.52
N GLU A 21 -13.30 -3.47 -10.44
CA GLU A 21 -12.52 -4.72 -10.48
C GLU A 21 -13.40 -5.97 -10.34
N GLY A 22 -14.74 -5.80 -10.25
CA GLY A 22 -15.68 -6.91 -10.15
C GLY A 22 -15.77 -7.53 -8.75
N GLU A 23 -15.29 -6.83 -7.73
CA GLU A 23 -15.29 -7.23 -6.33
C GLU A 23 -16.47 -6.62 -5.57
N GLU A 24 -16.93 -7.29 -4.52
CA GLU A 24 -17.95 -6.76 -3.61
C GLU A 24 -17.32 -5.97 -2.44
N GLY A 25 -18.01 -4.95 -1.94
CA GLY A 25 -17.56 -4.15 -0.80
C GLY A 25 -16.64 -3.00 -1.20
N TRP A 26 -15.46 -2.93 -0.58
CA TRP A 26 -14.51 -1.82 -0.71
C TRP A 26 -13.14 -2.32 -1.13
N LEU A 27 -12.53 -1.66 -2.11
CA LEU A 27 -11.18 -1.96 -2.57
C LEU A 27 -10.26 -0.77 -2.29
N PHE A 28 -9.35 -0.96 -1.35
CA PHE A 28 -8.27 -0.01 -1.06
C PHE A 28 -6.99 -0.45 -1.77
N THR A 29 -6.36 0.48 -2.49
CA THR A 29 -5.05 0.26 -3.09
C THR A 29 -3.95 1.00 -2.32
N LEU A 30 -2.70 0.67 -2.63
CA LEU A 30 -1.52 1.31 -2.05
C LEU A 30 -1.13 2.62 -2.77
N ASP A 31 -1.92 3.05 -3.77
CA ASP A 31 -1.73 4.35 -4.40
C ASP A 31 -2.01 5.47 -3.41
N PHE A 32 -1.25 6.56 -3.50
CA PHE A 32 -1.26 7.62 -2.50
C PHE A 32 -2.66 8.20 -2.19
N PRO A 33 -3.55 8.43 -3.19
CA PRO A 33 -4.91 8.91 -2.92
C PRO A 33 -5.79 7.93 -2.13
N SER A 34 -5.51 6.63 -2.18
CA SER A 34 -6.21 5.59 -1.40
C SER A 34 -5.54 5.38 -0.04
N TYR A 35 -4.20 5.32 -0.01
CA TYR A 35 -3.42 5.06 1.19
C TYR A 35 -3.46 6.21 2.21
N MET A 36 -3.24 7.45 1.76
CA MET A 36 -3.05 8.58 2.67
C MET A 36 -4.30 8.89 3.51
N PRO A 37 -5.54 8.86 2.99
CA PRO A 37 -6.73 9.05 3.81
C PRO A 37 -6.89 7.99 4.91
N VAL A 38 -6.52 6.73 4.64
CA VAL A 38 -6.56 5.68 5.66
C VAL A 38 -5.60 5.98 6.80
N MET A 39 -4.37 6.39 6.47
CA MET A 39 -3.38 6.74 7.50
C MET A 39 -3.75 8.00 8.30
N SER A 40 -4.39 8.97 7.67
CA SER A 40 -4.73 10.25 8.29
C SER A 40 -6.01 10.20 9.14
N TYR A 41 -7.01 9.42 8.72
CA TYR A 41 -8.37 9.58 9.23
C TYR A 41 -9.01 8.30 9.77
N ALA A 42 -8.55 7.11 9.40
CA ALA A 42 -9.18 5.90 9.91
C ALA A 42 -9.00 5.80 11.43
N ASP A 43 -10.08 5.60 12.18
CA ASP A 43 -10.02 5.39 13.62
C ASP A 43 -9.44 4.01 13.95
N ASN A 44 -9.73 3.02 13.11
CA ASN A 44 -9.34 1.63 13.28
C ASN A 44 -7.82 1.48 13.16
N ARG A 45 -7.15 1.08 14.24
CA ARG A 45 -5.69 0.98 14.31
C ARG A 45 -5.18 -0.17 13.46
N GLU A 46 -5.88 -1.29 13.49
CA GLU A 46 -5.53 -2.52 12.80
C GLU A 46 -5.54 -2.29 11.28
N LEU A 47 -6.53 -1.56 10.77
CA LEU A 47 -6.59 -1.14 9.36
C LEU A 47 -5.39 -0.24 8.98
N ARG A 48 -5.02 0.71 9.84
CA ARG A 48 -3.83 1.55 9.60
C ARG A 48 -2.55 0.72 9.61
N GLU A 49 -2.44 -0.26 10.50
CA GLU A 49 -1.28 -1.14 10.61
C GLU A 49 -1.13 -2.04 9.38
N GLU A 50 -2.22 -2.62 8.90
CA GLU A 50 -2.23 -3.44 7.68
C GLU A 50 -1.80 -2.63 6.46
N MET A 51 -2.41 -1.46 6.25
CA MET A 51 -2.08 -0.56 5.15
C MET A 51 -0.65 -0.04 5.24
N TYR A 52 -0.19 0.35 6.44
CA TYR A 52 1.18 0.79 6.66
C TYR A 52 2.18 -0.32 6.33
N THR A 53 1.96 -1.52 6.84
CA THR A 53 2.85 -2.66 6.61
C THR A 53 2.93 -2.97 5.12
N ALA A 54 1.78 -3.09 4.44
CA ALA A 54 1.74 -3.33 3.01
C ALA A 54 2.43 -2.22 2.21
N PHE A 55 2.30 -0.95 2.61
CA PHE A 55 2.93 0.18 1.94
C PHE A 55 4.45 0.26 2.20
N ALA A 56 4.89 0.04 3.43
CA ALA A 56 6.28 0.17 3.85
C ALA A 56 7.17 -0.97 3.34
N THR A 57 6.60 -2.16 3.14
CA THR A 57 7.33 -3.35 2.69
C THR A 57 7.08 -3.68 1.21
N LYS A 58 6.62 -2.72 0.41
CA LYS A 58 6.47 -2.92 -1.03
C LYS A 58 7.82 -3.28 -1.65
N ALA A 59 7.81 -4.32 -2.49
CA ALA A 59 9.00 -4.79 -3.22
C ALA A 59 10.18 -5.12 -2.29
N SER A 60 9.92 -5.70 -1.12
CA SER A 60 10.95 -6.17 -0.20
C SER A 60 10.78 -7.65 0.16
N ASP A 61 11.70 -8.14 0.97
CA ASP A 61 11.67 -9.45 1.63
C ASP A 61 10.66 -9.53 2.80
N GLN A 62 9.85 -8.49 3.03
CA GLN A 62 8.94 -8.38 4.18
C GLN A 62 7.47 -8.15 3.77
N GLY A 63 6.57 -8.43 4.70
CA GLY A 63 5.13 -8.16 4.57
C GLY A 63 4.37 -9.14 3.66
N PRO A 64 3.16 -8.78 3.19
CA PRO A 64 2.22 -9.73 2.58
C PRO A 64 2.70 -10.33 1.25
N ASN A 65 3.67 -9.70 0.59
CA ASN A 65 4.25 -10.14 -0.68
C ASN A 65 5.77 -10.39 -0.57
N ALA A 66 6.27 -10.69 0.63
CA ALA A 66 7.68 -10.95 0.90
C ALA A 66 8.34 -11.85 -0.16
N GLY A 67 9.44 -11.38 -0.76
CA GLY A 67 10.24 -12.14 -1.71
C GLY A 67 9.66 -12.30 -3.12
N LYS A 68 8.40 -11.91 -3.37
CA LYS A 68 7.77 -12.03 -4.70
C LYS A 68 8.29 -11.00 -5.70
N TRP A 69 8.55 -9.78 -5.23
CA TRP A 69 8.99 -8.64 -6.03
C TRP A 69 10.12 -7.87 -5.33
N ASP A 70 10.92 -8.57 -4.55
CA ASP A 70 12.02 -7.97 -3.79
C ASP A 70 13.03 -7.27 -4.72
N ASN A 71 13.30 -5.99 -4.45
CA ASN A 71 14.23 -5.16 -5.21
C ASN A 71 15.61 -4.99 -4.53
N THR A 72 15.86 -5.68 -3.41
CA THR A 72 17.11 -5.56 -2.64
C THR A 72 18.34 -5.81 -3.50
N GLU A 73 18.41 -6.95 -4.19
CA GLU A 73 19.55 -7.29 -5.07
C GLU A 73 19.69 -6.30 -6.23
N VAL A 74 18.57 -5.85 -6.81
CA VAL A 74 18.58 -4.84 -7.89
C VAL A 74 19.18 -3.52 -7.39
N MET A 75 18.84 -3.07 -6.18
CA MET A 75 19.42 -1.87 -5.59
C MET A 75 20.92 -2.03 -5.33
N LEU A 76 21.37 -3.20 -4.84
CA LEU A 76 22.78 -3.50 -4.63
C LEU A 76 23.57 -3.43 -5.95
N ASP A 77 23.05 -4.05 -7.01
CA ASP A 77 23.65 -3.99 -8.34
C ASP A 77 23.76 -2.56 -8.86
N ILE A 78 22.69 -1.75 -8.70
CA ILE A 78 22.71 -0.34 -9.10
C ILE A 78 23.80 0.44 -8.36
N LEU A 79 23.97 0.21 -7.05
CA LEU A 79 25.00 0.88 -6.26
C LEU A 79 26.41 0.47 -6.71
N ASN A 80 26.63 -0.82 -6.94
CA ASN A 80 27.91 -1.36 -7.42
C ASN A 80 28.29 -0.79 -8.79
N LEU A 81 27.34 -0.77 -9.74
CA LEU A 81 27.56 -0.22 -11.07
C LEU A 81 27.84 1.29 -11.02
N ARG A 82 27.13 2.05 -10.18
CA ARG A 82 27.40 3.48 -9.99
C ARG A 82 28.78 3.74 -9.39
N HIS A 83 29.24 2.88 -8.48
CA HIS A 83 30.57 2.99 -7.90
C HIS A 83 31.68 2.72 -8.94
N GLN A 84 31.49 1.74 -9.83
CA GLN A 84 32.45 1.43 -10.90
C GLN A 84 32.59 2.55 -11.94
N LEU A 85 31.58 3.41 -12.09
CA LEU A 85 31.57 4.52 -13.05
C LEU A 85 32.18 5.83 -12.49
N ALA A 86 32.39 5.93 -11.18
CA ALA A 86 32.95 7.10 -10.50
C ALA A 86 34.48 7.08 -10.49
#